data_AF-E9G2T5-F1
#
_entry.id   AF-E9G2T5-F1
#
_cell.length_a   1.000
_cell.length_b   1.000
_cell.length_c   1.000
_cell.angle_alpha   90.00
_cell.angle_beta   90.00
_cell.angle_gamma   90.00
#
_symmetry.space_group_name_H-M   'P 1'
#
loop_
_entity.id
_entity.type
_entity.pdbx_description
1 polymer ?
#
loop_
_entity_poly.entity_id
_entity_poly.type
_entity_poly.pdbx_seq_one_letter_code
_entity_poly.pdbx_strand_id
1 'polypeptide(L)'
;MELDLKLDSSNCTSEYLETQEVVEAIKGHLTIAMPKNPHGNIRVLFNCDPLITATPSETCLQLNSIGEAELPVMFHAVPTKSGMVASLRVEVSVVTMLAGTCSMTRHFDLPLQLVASLSVPVREAHIKVTLSTNQPAANLVHLFQDFPVEDSMSNVIAFKHRNGTIVSLLVSKTTNKYRLQSDSLAALALLVEGLQRRLRLHFSEAENLQVNLDSPFPIQEIWNQVESHYTLYTELRKEMMKLGQTSRQFQIIQRVFHNKILNTKTIDLTQGTFTAVQLAQDHVSRCVQQVELLQEVSVINKAQVVGSSH
;
A
#
# COMPACT_ATOMS: atom_id res chain seq x y z
N MET A 1 3.49 2.37 -28.63
CA MET A 1 4.29 2.42 -27.40
C MET A 1 3.88 1.21 -26.61
N GLU A 2 4.84 0.40 -26.19
CA GLU A 2 4.58 -0.83 -25.45
C GLU A 2 5.33 -0.78 -24.13
N LEU A 3 4.66 -1.24 -23.07
CA LEU A 3 5.20 -1.36 -21.72
C LEU A 3 4.95 -2.80 -21.29
N ASP A 4 6.03 -3.51 -20.99
CA ASP A 4 5.99 -4.87 -20.46
C ASP A 4 6.84 -4.95 -19.20
N LEU A 5 6.27 -5.48 -18.13
CA LEU A 5 6.95 -5.67 -16.85
C LEU A 5 6.97 -7.17 -16.56
N LYS A 6 8.14 -7.76 -16.63
CA LYS A 6 8.36 -9.17 -16.27
C LYS A 6 8.79 -9.23 -14.83
N LEU A 7 8.13 -10.05 -14.02
CA LEU A 7 8.44 -10.23 -12.60
C LEU A 7 9.02 -11.62 -12.40
N ASP A 8 10.11 -11.71 -11.63
CA ASP A 8 10.73 -12.97 -11.23
C ASP A 8 10.00 -13.52 -10.00
N SER A 9 8.80 -14.07 -10.20
CA SER A 9 7.95 -14.59 -9.11
C SER A 9 8.50 -15.87 -8.44
N SER A 10 9.50 -16.52 -9.02
CA SER A 10 10.09 -17.76 -8.50
C SER A 10 11.10 -17.54 -7.37
N ASN A 11 11.62 -16.32 -7.19
CA ASN A 11 12.63 -16.00 -6.19
C ASN A 11 12.28 -14.72 -5.44
N CYS A 12 11.40 -14.82 -4.45
CA CYS A 12 11.28 -13.77 -3.44
C CYS A 12 12.59 -13.77 -2.63
N THR A 13 13.53 -12.88 -2.98
CA THR A 13 14.83 -12.83 -2.32
C THR A 13 14.73 -11.99 -1.06
N SER A 14 15.12 -12.55 0.07
CA SER A 14 15.37 -11.79 1.29
C SER A 14 16.60 -10.91 1.08
N GLU A 15 16.42 -9.60 0.92
CA GLU A 15 17.52 -8.65 0.88
C GLU A 15 17.57 -7.83 2.17
N TYR A 16 18.81 -7.58 2.63
CA TYR A 16 19.06 -6.73 3.78
C TYR A 16 19.02 -5.27 3.33
N LEU A 17 18.05 -4.51 3.81
CA LEU A 17 18.12 -3.04 3.78
C LEU A 17 19.08 -2.56 4.87
N GLU A 18 19.68 -1.38 4.68
CA GLU A 18 20.59 -0.72 5.64
C GLU A 18 20.00 -0.57 7.06
N THR A 19 18.69 -0.80 7.22
CA THR A 19 17.90 -0.75 8.45
C THR A 19 17.80 -2.07 9.24
N GLN A 20 18.59 -3.11 8.94
CA GLN A 20 18.64 -4.41 9.68
C GLN A 20 17.36 -5.28 9.67
N GLU A 21 16.32 -4.93 8.92
CA GLU A 21 15.16 -5.82 8.73
C GLU A 21 15.25 -6.56 7.38
N VAL A 22 15.04 -7.88 7.42
CA VAL A 22 14.98 -8.72 6.23
C VAL A 22 13.66 -8.45 5.53
N VAL A 23 13.72 -7.83 4.36
CA VAL A 23 12.53 -7.54 3.55
C VAL A 23 12.57 -8.42 2.31
N GLU A 24 11.47 -9.14 2.10
CA GLU A 24 11.22 -9.91 0.89
C GLU A 24 10.98 -8.94 -0.27
N ALA A 25 11.85 -9.03 -1.28
CA ALA A 25 11.78 -8.21 -2.48
C ALA A 25 11.51 -9.09 -3.70
N ILE A 26 10.71 -8.56 -4.63
CA ILE A 26 10.46 -9.15 -5.93
C ILE A 26 11.19 -8.32 -6.97
N LYS A 27 12.07 -8.99 -7.74
CA LYS A 27 12.78 -8.38 -8.85
C LYS A 27 11.90 -8.40 -10.09
N GLY A 28 12.00 -7.32 -10.86
CA GLY A 28 11.31 -7.17 -12.12
C GLY A 28 12.19 -6.50 -13.15
N HIS A 29 11.86 -6.74 -14.41
CA HIS A 29 12.50 -6.12 -15.56
C HIS A 29 11.44 -5.42 -16.40
N LEU A 30 11.50 -4.09 -16.43
CA LEU A 30 10.61 -3.26 -17.23
C LEU A 30 11.23 -3.02 -18.60
N THR A 31 10.52 -3.42 -19.65
CA THR A 31 10.87 -3.13 -21.04
C THR A 31 9.91 -2.07 -21.58
N ILE A 32 10.48 -1.02 -22.17
CA ILE A 32 9.76 0.13 -22.71
C ILE A 32 10.11 0.23 -24.19
N ALA A 33 9.11 0.22 -25.08
CA ALA A 33 9.31 0.39 -26.51
C ALA A 33 8.51 1.58 -27.06
N MET A 34 9.22 2.57 -27.61
CA MET A 34 8.74 3.81 -28.21
C MET A 34 9.36 4.03 -29.60
N PRO A 35 9.01 3.21 -30.61
CA PRO A 35 9.66 3.25 -31.93
C PRO A 35 9.45 4.58 -32.69
N LYS A 36 8.46 5.39 -32.29
CA LYS A 36 8.17 6.70 -32.90
C LYS A 36 9.02 7.84 -32.34
N ASN A 37 9.81 7.60 -31.29
CA ASN A 37 10.63 8.64 -30.64
C ASN A 37 12.03 8.08 -30.26
N PRO A 38 12.83 7.66 -31.25
CA PRO A 38 14.19 7.17 -30.99
C PRO A 38 15.03 8.26 -30.33
N HIS A 39 15.86 7.89 -29.36
CA HIS A 39 16.67 8.81 -28.54
C HIS A 39 15.88 9.80 -27.65
N GLY A 40 14.58 9.58 -27.45
CA GLY A 40 13.78 10.39 -26.53
C GLY A 40 14.22 10.23 -25.06
N ASN A 41 14.23 11.34 -24.32
CA ASN A 41 14.31 11.32 -22.86
C ASN A 41 12.92 11.01 -22.29
N ILE A 42 12.83 9.96 -21.50
CA ILE A 42 11.59 9.53 -20.83
C ILE A 42 11.75 9.58 -19.32
N ARG A 43 10.65 9.84 -18.62
CA ARG A 43 10.53 9.76 -17.17
C ARG A 43 9.56 8.63 -16.84
N VAL A 44 9.98 7.71 -15.99
CA VAL A 44 9.22 6.54 -15.54
C VAL A 44 8.85 6.76 -14.07
N LEU A 45 7.57 6.57 -13.75
CA LEU A 45 7.02 6.68 -12.41
C LEU A 45 6.30 5.39 -12.04
N PHE A 46 6.59 4.87 -10.85
CA PHE A 46 5.88 3.74 -10.26
C PHE A 46 4.96 4.24 -9.15
N ASN A 47 3.66 4.04 -9.34
CA ASN A 47 2.64 4.36 -8.34
C ASN A 47 2.12 3.04 -7.75
N CYS A 48 2.38 2.84 -6.46
CA CYS A 48 2.07 1.61 -5.71
C CYS A 48 1.26 1.94 -4.46
N ASP A 49 0.75 0.91 -3.78
CA ASP A 49 0.22 1.06 -2.43
C ASP A 49 1.26 1.71 -1.50
N PRO A 50 0.88 2.60 -0.56
CA PRO A 50 1.83 3.28 0.34
C PRO A 50 2.73 2.33 1.15
N LEU A 51 2.33 1.07 1.33
CA LEU A 51 3.11 0.05 2.02
C LEU A 51 3.92 -0.85 1.07
N ILE A 52 3.98 -0.50 -0.21
CA ILE A 52 4.83 -1.13 -1.22
C ILE A 52 5.73 -0.03 -1.80
N THR A 53 7.03 -0.28 -1.78
CA THR A 53 8.01 0.64 -2.38
C THR A 53 8.64 -0.01 -3.59
N ALA A 54 8.67 0.74 -4.69
CA ALA A 54 9.44 0.42 -5.89
C ALA A 54 10.80 1.11 -5.82
N THR A 55 11.87 0.38 -6.18
CA THR A 55 13.23 0.91 -6.30
C THR A 55 13.75 0.63 -7.71
N PRO A 56 14.01 1.67 -8.53
CA PRO A 56 13.71 3.09 -8.28
C PRO A 56 12.20 3.38 -8.31
N SER A 57 11.72 4.33 -7.51
CA SER A 57 10.31 4.78 -7.52
C SER A 57 10.02 5.71 -8.70
N GLU A 58 11.03 6.47 -9.11
CA GLU A 58 11.02 7.35 -10.25
C GLU A 58 12.42 7.40 -10.89
N THR A 59 12.49 7.37 -12.22
CA THR A 59 13.77 7.51 -12.92
C THR A 59 13.62 8.13 -14.31
N CYS A 60 14.68 8.76 -14.80
CA CYS A 60 14.77 9.25 -16.16
C CYS A 60 15.68 8.34 -16.98
N LEU A 61 15.22 7.94 -18.16
CA LEU A 61 15.94 7.05 -19.07
C LEU A 61 16.06 7.68 -20.45
N GLN A 62 17.11 7.29 -21.16
CA GLN A 62 17.28 7.57 -22.58
C GLN A 62 16.93 6.33 -23.38
N LEU A 63 16.07 6.51 -24.38
CA LEU A 63 15.78 5.45 -25.34
C LEU A 63 17.01 5.19 -26.23
N ASN A 64 17.25 3.92 -26.54
CA ASN A 64 18.29 3.52 -27.48
C ASN A 64 17.94 3.94 -28.92
N SER A 65 18.83 3.63 -29.88
CA SER A 65 18.66 3.98 -31.29
C SER A 65 17.42 3.34 -31.95
N ILE A 66 16.86 2.31 -31.35
CA ILE A 66 15.67 1.57 -31.82
C ILE A 66 14.41 2.08 -31.10
N GLY A 67 14.55 2.98 -30.11
CA GLY A 67 13.45 3.51 -29.33
C GLY A 67 13.07 2.62 -28.15
N GLU A 68 13.97 1.77 -27.65
CA GLU A 68 13.74 0.88 -26.50
C GLU A 68 14.57 1.27 -25.29
N ALA A 69 14.07 0.96 -24.10
CA ALA A 69 14.79 1.05 -22.84
C ALA A 69 14.42 -0.10 -21.93
N GLU A 70 15.40 -0.53 -21.13
CA GLU A 70 15.23 -1.57 -20.13
C GLU A 70 15.59 -1.01 -18.75
N LEU A 71 14.81 -1.37 -17.74
CA LEU A 71 14.98 -0.92 -16.37
C LEU A 71 14.77 -2.08 -15.40
N PRO A 72 15.81 -2.52 -14.66
CA PRO A 72 15.62 -3.38 -13.51
C PRO A 72 14.90 -2.60 -12.41
N VAL A 73 13.86 -3.20 -11.83
CA VAL A 73 13.08 -2.64 -10.73
C VAL A 73 12.95 -3.69 -9.63
N MET A 74 12.89 -3.26 -8.38
CA MET A 74 12.56 -4.14 -7.26
C MET A 74 11.37 -3.58 -6.50
N PHE A 75 10.47 -4.47 -6.08
CA PHE A 75 9.32 -4.15 -5.24
C PHE A 75 9.50 -4.79 -3.89
N HIS A 76 9.34 -4.02 -2.82
CA HIS A 76 9.42 -4.52 -1.46
C HIS A 76 8.25 -4.01 -0.63
N ALA A 77 7.72 -4.87 0.25
CA ALA A 77 6.69 -4.48 1.21
C ALA A 77 7.36 -3.79 2.41
N VAL A 78 6.89 -2.60 2.78
CA VAL A 78 7.42 -1.85 3.91
C VAL A 78 7.04 -2.58 5.20
N PRO A 79 8.02 -3.02 6.02
CA PRO A 79 7.73 -3.68 7.29
C PRO A 79 7.06 -2.69 8.22
N THR A 80 5.75 -2.88 8.43
CA THR A 80 4.96 -2.00 9.29
C THR A 80 4.20 -2.84 10.29
N LYS A 81 4.28 -2.49 11.58
CA LYS A 81 3.63 -3.27 12.65
C LYS A 81 2.10 -3.28 12.57
N SER A 82 1.49 -2.28 11.93
CA SER A 82 0.03 -2.11 11.90
C SER A 82 -0.57 -1.83 10.52
N GLY A 83 0.27 -1.60 9.50
CA GLY A 83 -0.15 -1.33 8.13
C GLY A 83 -0.68 -2.58 7.44
N MET A 84 -1.61 -2.41 6.49
CA MET A 84 -2.02 -3.49 5.59
C MET A 84 -2.14 -2.97 4.17
N VAL A 85 -1.52 -3.70 3.25
CA VAL A 85 -1.53 -3.41 1.82
C VAL A 85 -2.96 -3.54 1.30
N ALA A 86 -3.47 -2.48 0.69
CA ALA A 86 -4.82 -2.43 0.15
C ALA A 86 -4.92 -3.08 -1.23
N SER A 87 -3.88 -2.91 -2.05
CA SER A 87 -3.82 -3.48 -3.40
C SER A 87 -2.40 -3.86 -3.80
N LEU A 88 -2.28 -4.94 -4.57
CA LEU A 88 -1.03 -5.37 -5.20
C LEU A 88 -0.86 -4.81 -6.62
N ARG A 89 -1.77 -3.93 -7.06
CA ARG A 89 -1.69 -3.31 -8.38
C ARG A 89 -0.67 -2.16 -8.38
N VAL A 90 0.23 -2.21 -9.33
CA VAL A 90 1.22 -1.18 -9.62
C VAL A 90 0.85 -0.49 -10.92
N GLU A 91 0.82 0.83 -10.88
CA GLU A 91 0.64 1.67 -12.05
C GLU A 91 2.00 2.22 -12.48
N VAL A 92 2.42 1.88 -13.70
CA VAL A 92 3.65 2.37 -14.32
C VAL A 92 3.28 3.42 -15.35
N SER A 93 3.72 4.66 -15.11
CA SER A 93 3.50 5.79 -16.00
C SER A 93 4.81 6.24 -16.63
N VAL A 94 4.82 6.38 -17.95
CA VAL A 94 5.98 6.84 -18.72
C VAL A 94 5.61 8.11 -19.48
N VAL A 95 6.42 9.16 -19.31
CA VAL A 95 6.19 10.49 -19.89
C VAL A 95 7.42 10.94 -20.68
N THR A 96 7.23 11.43 -21.90
CA THR A 96 8.32 12.01 -22.71
C THR A 96 8.60 13.46 -22.32
N MET A 97 9.87 13.82 -22.19
CA MET A 97 10.30 15.14 -21.69
C MET A 97 10.42 16.24 -22.76
N LEU A 98 10.25 15.93 -24.05
CA LEU A 98 10.39 16.89 -25.17
C LEU A 98 9.05 17.28 -25.82
N ALA A 99 9.05 18.41 -26.54
CA ALA A 99 7.89 19.10 -27.10
C ALA A 99 7.00 18.18 -27.96
N GLY A 100 5.90 17.72 -27.35
CA GLY A 100 5.10 16.59 -27.80
C GLY A 100 4.96 15.58 -26.66
N THR A 101 4.43 16.02 -25.51
CA THR A 101 4.25 15.18 -24.33
C THR A 101 3.35 14.00 -24.67
N CYS A 102 3.94 12.82 -24.78
CA CYS A 102 3.24 11.55 -24.82
C CYS A 102 3.38 10.91 -23.45
N SER A 103 2.25 10.52 -22.86
CA SER A 103 2.21 9.74 -21.64
C SER A 103 1.52 8.41 -21.90
N MET A 104 2.05 7.33 -21.35
CA MET A 104 1.38 6.05 -21.32
C MET A 104 1.43 5.48 -19.92
N THR A 105 0.32 4.91 -19.51
CA THR A 105 0.14 4.30 -18.21
C THR A 105 -0.30 2.85 -18.40
N ARG A 106 0.32 1.93 -17.67
CA ARG A 106 -0.12 0.53 -17.60
C ARG A 106 -0.19 0.05 -16.16
N HIS A 107 -1.08 -0.90 -15.93
CA HIS A 107 -1.23 -1.57 -14.65
C HIS A 107 -0.61 -2.96 -14.73
N PHE A 108 0.12 -3.31 -13.68
CA PHE A 108 0.67 -4.63 -13.45
C PHE A 108 0.26 -5.08 -12.05
N ASP A 109 0.18 -6.38 -11.83
CA ASP A 109 -0.12 -6.88 -10.51
C ASP A 109 1.07 -7.62 -9.91
N LEU A 110 1.40 -7.29 -8.67
CA LEU A 110 2.46 -7.95 -7.93
C LEU A 110 2.02 -9.31 -7.38
N PRO A 111 2.95 -10.27 -7.24
CA PRO A 111 2.67 -11.54 -6.59
C PRO A 111 2.26 -11.39 -5.12
N LEU A 112 1.31 -12.23 -4.70
CA LEU A 112 0.79 -12.24 -3.32
C LEU A 112 1.88 -12.56 -2.27
N GLN A 113 2.91 -13.31 -2.66
CA GLN A 113 4.04 -13.68 -1.80
C GLN A 113 4.75 -12.45 -1.20
N LEU A 114 4.71 -11.30 -1.88
CA LEU A 114 5.31 -10.06 -1.39
C LEU A 114 4.78 -9.67 0.00
N VAL A 115 3.49 -9.93 0.25
CA VAL A 115 2.76 -9.39 1.40
C VAL A 115 2.16 -10.47 2.29
N ALA A 116 2.13 -11.73 1.83
CA ALA A 116 1.52 -12.84 2.56
C ALA A 116 2.34 -14.14 2.43
N SER A 117 2.34 -14.93 3.50
CA SER A 117 2.99 -16.25 3.59
C SER A 117 1.99 -17.32 4.02
N LEU A 118 2.26 -18.60 3.75
CA LEU A 118 1.41 -19.69 4.21
C LEU A 118 1.39 -19.76 5.75
N SER A 119 0.22 -20.10 6.30
CA SER A 119 0.01 -20.21 7.74
C SER A 119 -0.97 -21.33 8.08
N VAL A 120 -1.06 -21.65 9.37
CA VAL A 120 -2.06 -22.56 9.92
C VAL A 120 -3.45 -21.88 9.83
N PRO A 121 -4.48 -22.58 9.33
CA PRO A 121 -5.84 -22.08 9.29
C PRO A 121 -6.42 -21.78 10.66
N VAL A 122 -7.11 -20.65 10.76
CA VAL A 122 -7.91 -20.25 11.92
C VAL A 122 -9.29 -20.88 11.79
N ARG A 123 -9.75 -21.55 12.86
CA ARG A 123 -11.03 -22.28 12.85
C ARG A 123 -12.23 -21.35 12.80
N GLU A 124 -12.20 -20.26 13.55
CA GLU A 124 -13.28 -19.27 13.61
C GLU A 124 -12.71 -17.85 13.56
N ALA A 125 -13.35 -17.00 12.78
CA ALA A 125 -13.03 -15.58 12.70
C ALA A 125 -14.32 -14.75 12.65
N HIS A 126 -14.22 -13.47 13.00
CA HIS A 126 -15.38 -12.58 13.14
C HIS A 126 -16.03 -12.29 11.78
N ILE A 127 -15.22 -12.04 10.75
CA ILE A 127 -15.68 -11.64 9.42
C ILE A 127 -15.57 -12.81 8.46
N LYS A 128 -16.68 -13.12 7.77
CA LYS A 128 -16.78 -14.26 6.84
C LYS A 128 -17.38 -13.80 5.52
N VAL A 129 -16.67 -14.07 4.43
CA VAL A 129 -17.12 -13.81 3.06
C VAL A 129 -17.23 -15.14 2.34
N THR A 130 -18.39 -15.44 1.77
CA THR A 130 -18.60 -16.67 0.99
C THR A 130 -18.92 -16.31 -0.45
N LEU A 131 -18.10 -16.80 -1.37
CA LEU A 131 -18.29 -16.69 -2.81
C LEU A 131 -18.82 -18.03 -3.36
N SER A 132 -19.77 -17.99 -4.28
CA SER A 132 -20.20 -19.15 -5.05
C SER A 132 -19.84 -19.00 -6.52
N THR A 133 -19.54 -20.12 -7.18
CA THR A 133 -19.26 -20.15 -8.61
C THR A 133 -20.24 -21.06 -9.34
N ASN A 134 -20.57 -20.72 -10.58
CA ASN A 134 -21.32 -21.62 -11.47
C ASN A 134 -20.44 -22.75 -12.06
N GLN A 135 -19.14 -22.70 -11.83
CA GLN A 135 -18.16 -23.73 -12.20
C GLN A 135 -17.84 -24.65 -11.02
N PRO A 136 -17.39 -25.91 -11.27
CA PRO A 136 -16.94 -26.80 -10.21
C PRO A 136 -15.80 -26.18 -9.39
N ALA A 137 -15.79 -26.40 -8.08
CA ALA A 137 -14.77 -25.82 -7.22
C ALA A 137 -13.36 -26.26 -7.65
N ALA A 138 -12.51 -25.29 -7.99
CA ALA A 138 -11.12 -25.52 -8.35
C ALA A 138 -10.31 -25.92 -7.11
N ASN A 139 -9.29 -26.75 -7.33
CA ASN A 139 -8.37 -27.15 -6.26
C ASN A 139 -7.51 -25.95 -5.84
N LEU A 140 -7.43 -25.70 -4.54
CA LEU A 140 -6.63 -24.62 -3.97
C LEU A 140 -5.14 -24.75 -4.31
N VAL A 141 -4.60 -25.97 -4.39
CA VAL A 141 -3.20 -26.22 -4.79
C VAL A 141 -2.95 -25.72 -6.22
N HIS A 142 -3.91 -25.96 -7.13
CA HIS A 142 -3.81 -25.48 -8.51
C HIS A 142 -4.05 -23.97 -8.64
N LEU A 143 -4.88 -23.36 -7.79
CA LEU A 143 -5.09 -21.92 -7.81
C LEU A 143 -3.90 -21.14 -7.25
N PHE A 144 -3.22 -21.69 -6.24
CA PHE A 144 -2.12 -21.06 -5.50
C PHE A 144 -0.78 -21.78 -5.70
N GLN A 145 -0.44 -22.09 -6.95
CA GLN A 145 0.82 -22.77 -7.32
C GLN A 145 2.08 -21.97 -6.92
N ASP A 146 1.94 -20.66 -6.73
CA ASP A 146 3.02 -19.80 -6.26
C ASP A 146 3.39 -20.11 -4.79
N PHE A 147 2.58 -20.89 -4.06
CA PHE A 147 2.87 -21.26 -2.69
C PHE A 147 3.14 -22.76 -2.59
N PRO A 148 4.08 -23.20 -1.72
CA PRO A 148 4.36 -24.62 -1.50
C PRO A 148 3.24 -25.24 -0.64
N VAL A 149 2.05 -25.38 -1.22
CA VAL A 149 0.88 -25.97 -0.56
C VAL A 149 0.96 -27.48 -0.70
N GLU A 150 0.87 -28.20 0.42
CA GLU A 150 0.75 -29.65 0.40
C GLU A 150 -0.59 -30.11 -0.18
N ASP A 151 -0.61 -31.22 -0.92
CA ASP A 151 -1.84 -31.81 -1.47
C ASP A 151 -2.88 -32.16 -0.39
N SER A 152 -2.42 -32.42 0.84
CA SER A 152 -3.24 -32.64 2.03
C SER A 152 -4.16 -31.44 2.36
N MET A 153 -3.77 -30.22 1.92
CA MET A 153 -4.45 -28.95 2.18
C MET A 153 -5.32 -28.48 0.99
N SER A 154 -5.72 -29.41 0.10
CA SER A 154 -6.48 -29.09 -1.12
C SER A 154 -7.83 -28.39 -0.92
N ASN A 155 -8.42 -28.48 0.28
CA ASN A 155 -9.72 -27.88 0.60
C ASN A 155 -9.62 -26.69 1.58
N VAL A 156 -8.48 -26.49 2.25
CA VAL A 156 -8.29 -25.41 3.23
C VAL A 156 -6.86 -24.92 3.17
N ILE A 157 -6.67 -23.63 2.95
CA ILE A 157 -5.37 -22.95 3.06
C ILE A 157 -5.51 -21.69 3.90
N ALA A 158 -4.41 -21.21 4.47
CA ALA A 158 -4.42 -19.94 5.17
C ALA A 158 -3.19 -19.12 4.82
N PHE A 159 -3.39 -17.80 4.80
CA PHE A 159 -2.34 -16.84 4.54
C PHE A 159 -2.19 -15.91 5.73
N LYS A 160 -0.95 -15.66 6.13
CA LYS A 160 -0.56 -14.69 7.14
C LYS A 160 0.06 -13.49 6.46
N HIS A 161 -0.54 -12.32 6.65
CA HIS A 161 -0.01 -11.04 6.22
C HIS A 161 1.19 -10.62 7.08
N ARG A 162 1.99 -9.66 6.59
CA ARG A 162 3.15 -9.09 7.32
C ARG A 162 2.82 -8.58 8.72
N ASN A 163 1.64 -7.98 8.91
CA ASN A 163 1.19 -7.49 10.22
C ASN A 163 0.73 -8.61 11.18
N GLY A 164 0.80 -9.88 10.74
CA GLY A 164 0.41 -11.05 11.53
C GLY A 164 -1.04 -11.50 11.37
N THR A 165 -1.87 -10.72 10.68
CA THR A 165 -3.28 -11.07 10.44
C THR A 165 -3.37 -12.32 9.55
N ILE A 166 -4.22 -13.26 9.94
CA ILE A 166 -4.43 -14.50 9.21
C ILE A 166 -5.78 -14.47 8.50
N VAL A 167 -5.80 -14.93 7.25
CA VAL A 167 -7.01 -15.17 6.49
C VAL A 167 -7.05 -16.64 6.09
N SER A 168 -8.13 -17.33 6.43
CA SER A 168 -8.33 -18.74 6.07
C SER A 168 -9.30 -18.85 4.91
N LEU A 169 -8.92 -19.61 3.89
CA LEU A 169 -9.72 -19.91 2.70
C LEU A 169 -10.12 -21.38 2.72
N LEU A 170 -11.43 -21.63 2.74
CA LEU A 170 -12.03 -22.95 2.72
C LEU A 170 -12.79 -23.14 1.41
N VAL A 171 -12.63 -24.31 0.80
CA VAL A 171 -13.32 -24.69 -0.43
C VAL A 171 -14.23 -25.88 -0.18
N SER A 172 -15.49 -25.73 -0.55
CA SER A 172 -16.48 -26.79 -0.55
C SER A 172 -16.71 -27.26 -1.98
N LYS A 173 -16.17 -28.43 -2.31
CA LYS A 173 -16.32 -29.08 -3.63
C LYS A 173 -17.76 -29.51 -3.92
N THR A 174 -18.56 -29.80 -2.88
CA THR A 174 -19.96 -30.24 -3.04
C THR A 174 -20.90 -29.08 -3.35
N THR A 175 -20.59 -27.88 -2.86
CA THR A 175 -21.45 -26.70 -3.02
C THR A 175 -20.89 -25.66 -3.97
N ASN A 176 -19.68 -25.86 -4.51
CA ASN A 176 -18.94 -24.90 -5.34
C ASN A 176 -18.80 -23.53 -4.66
N LYS A 177 -18.45 -23.54 -3.36
CA LYS A 177 -18.31 -22.33 -2.55
C LYS A 177 -16.90 -22.18 -2.00
N TYR A 178 -16.44 -20.93 -1.98
CA TYR A 178 -15.19 -20.48 -1.41
C TYR A 178 -15.52 -19.57 -0.21
N ARG A 179 -15.11 -19.96 0.99
CA ARG A 179 -15.32 -19.17 2.20
C ARG A 179 -13.98 -18.61 2.67
N LEU A 180 -13.89 -17.30 2.74
CA LEU A 180 -12.77 -16.58 3.34
C LEU A 180 -13.19 -16.09 4.72
N GLN A 181 -12.31 -16.23 5.70
CA GLN A 181 -12.56 -15.76 7.06
C GLN A 181 -11.33 -15.13 7.69
N SER A 182 -11.52 -13.99 8.37
CA SER A 182 -10.49 -13.25 9.09
C SER A 182 -11.12 -12.33 10.14
N ASP A 183 -10.30 -11.81 11.03
CA ASP A 183 -10.70 -10.76 11.97
C ASP A 183 -10.50 -9.35 11.40
N SER A 184 -9.93 -9.24 10.18
CA SER A 184 -9.72 -7.98 9.50
C SER A 184 -10.37 -7.95 8.12
N LEU A 185 -11.20 -6.94 7.89
CA LEU A 185 -11.90 -6.74 6.62
C LEU A 185 -10.92 -6.46 5.47
N ALA A 186 -9.91 -5.61 5.71
CA ALA A 186 -8.97 -5.26 4.65
C ALA A 186 -8.01 -6.41 4.30
N ALA A 187 -7.77 -7.36 5.22
CA ALA A 187 -7.02 -8.58 4.92
C ALA A 187 -7.84 -9.50 4.01
N LEU A 188 -9.15 -9.60 4.28
CA LEU A 188 -10.09 -10.32 3.43
C LEU A 188 -10.16 -9.73 2.03
N ALA A 189 -10.25 -8.40 1.92
CA ALA A 189 -10.41 -7.71 0.64
C ALA A 189 -9.29 -8.09 -0.35
N LEU A 190 -8.03 -8.04 0.09
CA LEU A 190 -6.88 -8.38 -0.76
C LEU A 190 -6.94 -9.83 -1.28
N LEU A 191 -7.33 -10.79 -0.43
CA LEU A 191 -7.45 -12.19 -0.84
C LEU A 191 -8.70 -12.48 -1.67
N VAL A 192 -9.80 -11.75 -1.43
CA VAL A 192 -11.01 -11.86 -2.27
C VAL A 192 -10.67 -11.40 -3.70
N GLU A 193 -10.00 -10.26 -3.87
CA GLU A 193 -9.55 -9.79 -5.19
C GLU A 193 -8.59 -10.81 -5.84
N GLY A 194 -7.59 -11.27 -5.07
CA GLY A 194 -6.63 -12.26 -5.53
C GLY A 194 -7.27 -13.59 -5.96
N LEU A 195 -8.26 -14.08 -5.21
CA LEU A 195 -9.00 -15.30 -5.52
C LEU A 195 -9.86 -15.11 -6.77
N GLN A 196 -10.62 -14.03 -6.88
CA GLN A 196 -11.44 -13.74 -8.06
C GLN A 196 -10.58 -13.70 -9.32
N ARG A 197 -9.41 -13.05 -9.26
CA ARG A 197 -8.46 -13.01 -10.37
C ARG A 197 -7.97 -14.41 -10.75
N ARG A 198 -7.53 -15.22 -9.77
CA ARG A 198 -7.04 -16.59 -10.00
C ARG A 198 -8.14 -17.49 -10.57
N LEU A 199 -9.38 -17.35 -10.12
CA LEU A 199 -10.52 -18.08 -10.68
C LEU A 199 -10.78 -17.68 -12.14
N ARG A 200 -10.75 -16.39 -12.47
CA ARG A 200 -10.89 -15.91 -13.85
C ARG A 200 -9.79 -16.44 -14.76
N LEU A 201 -8.54 -16.52 -14.27
CA LEU A 201 -7.42 -17.10 -15.02
C LEU A 201 -7.57 -18.61 -15.19
N HIS A 202 -7.98 -19.33 -14.14
CA HIS A 202 -8.18 -20.78 -14.19
C HIS A 202 -9.32 -21.19 -15.11
N PHE A 203 -10.39 -20.40 -15.16
CA PHE A 203 -11.56 -20.64 -16.01
C PHE A 203 -11.58 -19.73 -17.24
N SER A 204 -10.43 -19.26 -17.72
CA SER A 204 -10.37 -18.32 -18.86
C SER A 204 -10.95 -18.91 -20.15
N GLU A 205 -10.92 -20.23 -20.30
CA GLU A 205 -11.53 -20.96 -21.43
C GLU A 205 -13.05 -21.13 -21.27
N ALA A 206 -13.58 -20.97 -20.07
CA ALA A 206 -15.01 -21.04 -19.82
C ALA A 206 -15.64 -19.66 -20.04
N GLU A 207 -16.37 -19.49 -21.15
CA GLU A 207 -16.91 -18.20 -21.61
C GLU A 207 -17.84 -17.48 -20.60
N ASN A 208 -18.28 -18.13 -19.51
CA ASN A 208 -19.31 -17.60 -18.60
C ASN A 208 -19.04 -17.85 -17.11
N LEU A 209 -17.82 -17.63 -16.59
CA LEU A 209 -17.61 -17.69 -15.14
C LEU A 209 -18.43 -16.60 -14.42
N GLN A 210 -19.31 -17.03 -13.51
CA GLN A 210 -20.03 -16.16 -12.59
C GLN A 210 -19.52 -16.39 -11.16
N VAL A 211 -19.15 -15.31 -10.48
CA VAL A 211 -18.76 -15.33 -9.06
C VAL A 211 -19.76 -14.48 -8.29
N ASN A 212 -20.58 -15.13 -7.46
CA ASN A 212 -21.62 -14.48 -6.68
C ASN A 212 -21.24 -14.41 -5.21
N LEU A 213 -21.69 -13.38 -4.51
CA LEU A 213 -21.54 -13.25 -3.06
C LEU A 213 -22.74 -13.94 -2.39
N ASP A 214 -22.48 -15.04 -1.69
CA ASP A 214 -23.49 -15.84 -0.99
C ASP A 214 -23.64 -15.45 0.49
N SER A 215 -22.66 -14.76 1.05
CA SER A 215 -22.72 -14.24 2.41
C SER A 215 -23.40 -12.87 2.44
N PRO A 216 -24.05 -12.48 3.56
CA PRO A 216 -24.47 -11.09 3.73
C PRO A 216 -23.25 -10.18 3.63
N PHE A 217 -23.42 -9.03 2.98
CA PHE A 217 -22.37 -8.03 2.88
C PHE A 217 -22.04 -7.48 4.28
N PRO A 218 -20.75 -7.39 4.68
CA PRO A 218 -20.33 -6.97 6.03
C PRO A 218 -20.46 -5.45 6.21
N ILE A 219 -21.70 -4.95 6.17
CA ILE A 219 -22.04 -3.52 6.22
C ILE A 219 -21.60 -2.91 7.55
N GLN A 220 -21.80 -3.62 8.67
CA GLN A 220 -21.48 -3.10 9.99
C GLN A 220 -19.97 -2.92 10.18
N GLU A 221 -19.18 -3.88 9.73
CA GLU A 221 -17.72 -3.82 9.79
C GLU A 221 -17.16 -2.69 8.93
N ILE A 222 -17.73 -2.47 7.74
CA ILE A 222 -17.38 -1.34 6.88
C ILE A 222 -17.70 -0.02 7.59
N TRP A 223 -18.89 0.12 8.17
CA TRP A 223 -19.28 1.34 8.88
C TRP A 223 -18.38 1.63 10.08
N ASN A 224 -18.05 0.62 10.87
CA ASN A 224 -17.13 0.76 11.99
C ASN A 224 -15.77 1.30 11.53
N GLN A 225 -15.30 0.87 10.35
CA GLN A 225 -14.03 1.33 9.80
C GLN A 225 -14.09 2.74 9.22
N VAL A 226 -15.21 3.11 8.60
CA VAL A 226 -15.48 4.48 8.18
C VAL A 226 -15.55 5.42 9.39
N GLU A 227 -16.22 5.01 10.47
CA GLU A 227 -16.37 5.81 11.70
C GLU A 227 -15.03 5.98 12.45
N SER A 228 -14.24 4.90 12.54
CA SER A 228 -12.87 4.94 13.09
C SER A 228 -12.00 5.92 12.31
N HIS A 229 -11.98 5.81 10.97
CA HIS A 229 -11.24 6.73 10.12
C HIS A 229 -11.74 8.18 10.26
N TYR A 230 -13.05 8.40 10.31
CA TYR A 230 -13.62 9.73 10.51
C TYR A 230 -13.21 10.34 11.85
N THR A 231 -13.26 9.56 12.93
CA THR A 231 -12.84 9.99 14.27
C THR A 231 -11.38 10.47 14.25
N LEU A 232 -10.47 9.65 13.72
CA LEU A 232 -9.05 10.01 13.56
C LEU A 232 -8.86 11.25 12.69
N TYR A 233 -9.60 11.36 11.59
CA TYR A 233 -9.56 12.55 10.74
C TYR A 233 -9.98 13.82 11.50
N THR A 234 -11.02 13.73 12.33
CA THR A 234 -11.44 14.89 13.15
C THR A 234 -10.42 15.26 14.20
N GLU A 235 -9.75 14.29 14.82
CA GLU A 235 -8.67 14.51 15.79
C GLU A 235 -7.44 15.15 15.14
N LEU A 236 -7.00 14.60 14.00
CA LEU A 236 -5.90 15.17 13.21
C LEU A 236 -6.20 16.62 12.82
N ARG A 237 -7.44 16.91 12.38
CA ARG A 237 -7.85 18.27 12.04
C ARG A 237 -7.80 19.22 13.24
N LYS A 238 -8.19 18.76 14.43
CA LYS A 238 -8.11 19.55 15.68
C LYS A 238 -6.66 19.88 16.03
N GLU A 239 -5.76 18.89 15.99
CA GLU A 239 -4.34 19.11 16.29
C GLU A 239 -3.65 19.98 15.23
N MET A 240 -3.99 19.84 13.94
CA MET A 240 -3.51 20.74 12.89
C MET A 240 -3.95 22.20 13.12
N MET A 241 -5.20 22.43 13.55
CA MET A 241 -5.66 23.79 13.89
C MET A 241 -4.89 24.36 15.08
N LYS A 242 -4.64 23.56 16.12
CA LYS A 242 -3.85 23.94 17.30
C LYS A 242 -2.39 24.23 16.94
N LEU A 243 -1.77 23.43 16.08
CA LEU A 243 -0.44 23.69 15.53
C LEU A 243 -0.41 25.03 14.77
N GLY A 244 -1.43 25.30 13.95
CA GLY A 244 -1.56 26.58 13.23
C GLY A 244 -1.66 27.78 14.17
N GLN A 245 -2.42 27.68 15.26
CA GLN A 245 -2.52 28.73 16.28
C GLN A 245 -1.19 28.92 17.02
N THR A 246 -0.56 27.83 17.45
CA THR A 246 0.70 27.85 18.20
C THR A 246 1.85 28.40 17.36
N SER A 247 1.91 28.02 16.08
CA SER A 247 2.90 28.56 15.13
C SER A 247 2.75 30.07 14.94
N ARG A 248 1.51 30.58 14.84
CA ARG A 248 1.26 32.04 14.79
C ARG A 248 1.71 32.74 16.07
N GLN A 249 1.41 32.17 17.24
CA GLN A 249 1.87 32.71 18.53
C GLN A 249 3.40 32.75 18.60
N PHE A 250 4.06 31.68 18.18
CA PHE A 250 5.52 31.63 18.11
C PHE A 250 6.10 32.71 17.20
N GLN A 251 5.55 32.91 16.00
CA GLN A 251 5.98 33.98 15.10
C GLN A 251 5.81 35.38 15.72
N ILE A 252 4.72 35.62 16.46
CA ILE A 252 4.51 36.89 17.18
C ILE A 252 5.59 37.07 18.25
N ILE A 253 5.83 36.04 19.07
CA ILE A 253 6.86 36.07 20.12
C ILE A 253 8.24 36.30 19.53
N GLN A 254 8.59 35.62 18.43
CA GLN A 254 9.84 35.82 17.70
C GLN A 254 9.98 37.25 17.18
N ARG A 255 8.94 37.83 16.58
CA ARG A 255 8.96 39.23 16.12
C ARG A 255 9.15 40.21 17.28
N VAL A 256 8.45 40.00 18.40
CA VAL A 256 8.60 40.83 19.61
C VAL A 256 10.01 40.72 20.17
N PHE A 257 10.57 39.51 20.25
CA PHE A 257 11.93 39.27 20.70
C PHE A 257 12.96 39.95 19.79
N HIS A 258 12.82 39.79 18.46
CA HIS A 258 13.67 40.43 17.47
C HIS A 258 13.65 41.96 17.59
N ASN A 259 12.46 42.56 17.69
CA ASN A 259 12.31 44.00 17.89
C ASN A 259 12.92 44.47 19.22
N LYS A 260 12.83 43.67 20.29
CA LYS A 260 13.47 44.00 21.57
C LYS A 260 15.00 43.95 21.50
N ILE A 261 15.58 42.98 20.80
CA ILE A 261 17.04 42.93 20.57
C ILE A 261 17.50 44.15 19.78
N LEU A 262 16.76 44.53 18.73
CA LEU A 262 17.13 45.68 17.90
C LEU A 262 17.05 47.01 18.66
N ASN A 263 16.05 47.18 19.52
CA ASN A 263 15.77 48.46 20.18
C ASN A 263 16.45 48.62 21.55
N THR A 264 16.89 47.53 22.20
CA THR A 264 17.40 47.57 23.59
C THR A 264 18.81 47.00 23.65
N LYS A 265 19.80 47.83 24.05
CA LYS A 265 21.22 47.44 24.18
C LYS A 265 21.56 46.69 25.49
N THR A 266 20.57 46.47 26.37
CA THR A 266 20.75 45.84 27.69
C THR A 266 20.29 44.38 27.68
N ILE A 267 21.17 43.49 28.13
CA ILE A 267 21.06 42.02 28.07
C ILE A 267 19.98 41.48 29.03
N ASP A 268 19.80 42.11 30.20
CA ASP A 268 18.91 41.58 31.26
C ASP A 268 17.41 41.62 30.92
N LEU A 269 16.96 42.55 30.06
CA LEU A 269 15.56 42.59 29.59
C LEU A 269 15.24 41.50 28.56
N THR A 270 16.26 40.85 27.99
CA THR A 270 16.10 39.86 26.91
C THR A 270 15.96 38.43 27.42
N GLN A 271 16.38 38.14 28.66
CA GLN A 271 16.39 36.78 29.22
C GLN A 271 14.97 36.21 29.42
N GLY A 272 14.04 37.02 29.94
CA GLY A 272 12.64 36.61 30.09
C GLY A 272 11.95 36.37 28.74
N THR A 273 12.25 37.20 27.73
CA THR A 273 11.71 36.99 26.38
C THR A 273 12.37 35.84 25.63
N PHE A 274 13.64 35.58 25.87
CA PHE A 274 14.35 34.42 25.32
C PHE A 274 13.77 33.11 25.87
N THR A 275 13.51 33.06 27.18
CA THR A 275 12.82 31.91 27.82
C THR A 275 11.43 31.69 27.22
N ALA A 276 10.68 32.77 26.96
CA ALA A 276 9.37 32.67 26.30
C ALA A 276 9.45 32.15 24.84
N VAL A 277 10.50 32.51 24.09
CA VAL A 277 10.77 31.94 22.76
C VAL A 277 11.06 30.45 22.85
N GLN A 278 11.91 30.02 23.79
CA GLN A 278 12.24 28.60 23.98
C GLN A 278 11.00 27.77 24.34
N LEU A 279 10.18 28.23 25.29
CA LEU A 279 8.95 27.54 25.66
C LEU A 279 7.95 27.45 24.50
N ALA A 280 7.85 28.50 23.70
CA ALA A 280 6.98 28.50 22.52
C ALA A 280 7.49 27.56 21.42
N GLN A 281 8.81 27.48 21.22
CA GLN A 281 9.44 26.51 20.31
C GLN A 281 9.16 25.07 20.76
N ASP A 282 9.36 24.76 22.04
CA ASP A 282 9.08 23.42 22.59
C ASP A 282 7.61 23.04 22.46
N HIS A 283 6.70 24.00 22.56
CA HIS A 283 5.27 23.77 22.37
C HIS A 283 4.93 23.48 20.90
N VAL A 284 5.52 24.21 19.94
CA VAL A 284 5.39 23.90 18.50
C VAL A 284 5.93 22.51 18.20
N SER A 285 7.12 22.16 18.68
CA SER A 285 7.74 20.86 18.45
C SER A 285 6.87 19.70 18.95
N ARG A 286 6.26 19.83 20.15
CA ARG A 286 5.32 18.82 20.66
C ARG A 286 4.06 18.70 19.79
N CYS A 287 3.51 19.81 19.31
CA CYS A 287 2.37 19.77 18.40
C CYS A 287 2.72 19.12 17.05
N VAL A 288 3.93 19.35 16.52
CA VAL A 288 4.41 18.70 15.29
C VAL A 288 4.49 17.19 15.48
N GLN A 289 5.15 16.72 16.56
CA GLN A 289 5.25 15.29 16.86
C GLN A 289 3.88 14.63 17.00
N GLN A 290 2.91 15.29 17.65
CA GLN A 290 1.56 14.76 17.79
C GLN A 290 0.83 14.65 16.44
N VAL A 291 1.01 15.63 15.55
CA VAL A 291 0.43 15.61 14.20
C VAL A 291 1.07 14.51 13.35
N GLU A 292 2.39 14.33 13.43
CA GLU A 292 3.12 13.28 12.72
C GLU A 292 2.62 11.89 13.13
N LEU A 293 2.50 11.62 14.43
CA LEU A 293 1.95 10.36 14.95
C LEU A 293 0.53 10.09 14.43
N LEU A 294 -0.34 11.10 14.42
CA LEU A 294 -1.71 10.97 13.92
C LEU A 294 -1.75 10.79 12.39
N GLN A 295 -0.81 11.38 11.65
CA GLN A 295 -0.68 11.20 10.20
C GLN A 295 -0.24 9.78 9.85
N GLU A 296 0.72 9.21 10.56
CA GLU A 296 1.15 7.83 10.38
C GLU A 296 -0.02 6.85 10.59
N VAL A 297 -0.78 7.03 11.67
CA VAL A 297 -1.98 6.21 11.96
C VAL A 297 -3.08 6.42 10.92
N SER A 298 -3.24 7.64 10.40
CA SER A 298 -4.23 7.95 9.36
C SER A 298 -3.90 7.30 8.01
N VAL A 299 -2.64 7.32 7.58
CA VAL A 299 -2.20 6.64 6.34
C VAL A 299 -2.48 5.13 6.41
N ILE A 300 -2.20 4.52 7.57
CA ILE A 300 -2.50 3.11 7.82
C ILE A 300 -4.01 2.82 7.74
N ASN A 301 -4.85 3.64 8.39
CA ASN A 301 -6.30 3.45 8.34
C ASN A 301 -6.90 3.72 6.97
N LYS A 302 -6.37 4.70 6.22
CA LYS A 302 -6.84 5.00 4.87
C LYS A 302 -6.58 3.84 3.91
N ALA A 303 -5.42 3.18 4.01
CA ALA A 303 -5.15 1.95 3.24
C ALA A 303 -6.21 0.87 3.54
N GLN A 304 -6.64 0.74 4.80
CA GLN A 304 -7.68 -0.22 5.18
C GLN A 304 -9.08 0.14 4.65
N VAL A 305 -9.41 1.42 4.51
CA VAL A 305 -10.73 1.87 4.01
C VAL A 305 -10.83 1.80 2.47
N VAL A 306 -9.76 2.17 1.76
CA VAL A 306 -9.74 2.20 0.28
C VAL A 306 -9.79 0.80 -0.32
N GLY A 307 -9.21 -0.22 0.35
CA GLY A 307 -9.30 -1.62 -0.07
C GLY A 307 -10.72 -2.21 -0.13
N SER A 308 -11.73 -1.52 0.44
CA SER A 308 -13.14 -1.94 0.44
C SER A 308 -13.97 -1.39 -0.72
N SER A 309 -13.41 -0.53 -1.58
CA SER A 309 -14.17 0.31 -2.53
C SER A 309 -14.07 -0.09 -4.02
N HIS A 310 -13.62 -1.32 -4.34
CA HIS A 310 -13.53 -1.81 -5.72
C HIS A 310 -14.10 -3.21 -5.89
#